data_AF-A0A956JDF8-F1
#
_entry.id   AF-A0A956JDF8-F1
#
_cell.length_a   1.000
_cell.length_b   1.000
_cell.length_c   1.000
_cell.angle_alpha   90.00
_cell.angle_beta   90.00
_cell.angle_gamma   90.00
#
_symmetry.space_group_name_H-M   'P 1'
#
loop_
_entity.id
_entity.type
_entity.pdbx_description
1 polymer ?
#
loop_
_entity_poly.entity_id
_entity_poly.type
_entity_poly.pdbx_seq_one_letter_code
_entity_poly.pdbx_strand_id
1 'polypeptide(L)'
;MSAARRSWRSLGPWWGTTMLLGGALGAACGDWVDYPLVVGRCDPSSRSADECPEYFFCCSDDPAALGGDEGEPLFSRERNDRGRFGMCVRTDELRSEALAEPPGCPIPCNPRWEPSRIEEVCGASKECCQTVELHEDDCVFDDAEGRWRAADAREALGSLDGEHGWNPTPHSTHQDPDLEACEAFAGGDRGSDRFRECVGHLTTAAERGFCMALGSGQQCPAEDPEYVDACEVMNE
;
A
#
# COMPACT_ATOMS: atom_id res chain seq x y z
N MET A 1 -52.58 11.29 -49.98
CA MET A 1 -51.94 12.56 -50.41
C MET A 1 -51.64 13.38 -49.18
N SER A 2 -50.36 13.50 -48.82
CA SER A 2 -49.75 14.62 -48.07
C SER A 2 -48.40 14.15 -47.54
N ALA A 3 -47.35 14.58 -48.24
CA ALA A 3 -45.96 14.37 -47.88
C ALA A 3 -45.53 15.41 -46.84
N ALA A 4 -45.00 14.96 -45.70
CA ALA A 4 -44.34 15.83 -44.74
C ALA A 4 -42.82 15.77 -44.99
N ARG A 5 -42.28 16.87 -45.52
CA ARG A 5 -40.83 17.12 -45.60
C ARG A 5 -40.34 17.52 -44.20
N ARG A 6 -39.29 16.87 -43.68
CA ARG A 6 -38.46 17.42 -42.60
C ARG A 6 -37.02 17.58 -43.09
N SER A 7 -36.52 18.80 -42.92
CA SER A 7 -35.19 19.25 -43.30
C SER A 7 -34.12 18.61 -42.41
N TRP A 8 -33.08 18.07 -43.05
CA TRP A 8 -31.86 17.67 -42.38
C TRP A 8 -30.95 18.88 -42.23
N ARG A 9 -30.62 19.24 -40.98
CA ARG A 9 -29.57 20.20 -40.65
C ARG A 9 -28.28 19.41 -40.39
N SER A 10 -27.29 19.68 -41.20
CA SER A 10 -25.89 19.25 -41.07
C SER A 10 -25.24 19.90 -39.85
N LEU A 11 -24.78 19.08 -38.89
CA LEU A 11 -23.85 19.51 -37.84
C LEU A 11 -22.44 19.09 -38.26
N GLY A 12 -21.56 20.09 -38.40
CA GLY A 12 -20.16 19.91 -38.78
C GLY A 12 -19.29 19.40 -37.63
N PRO A 13 -18.06 18.97 -37.93
CA PRO A 13 -17.14 18.36 -36.97
C PRO A 13 -16.56 19.42 -36.02
N TRP A 14 -16.81 19.24 -34.72
CA TRP A 14 -16.19 20.01 -33.66
C TRP A 14 -14.79 19.45 -33.37
N TRP A 15 -13.79 20.32 -33.51
CA TRP A 15 -12.42 20.11 -33.12
C TRP A 15 -12.31 20.25 -31.59
N GLY A 16 -12.01 19.15 -30.89
CA GLY A 16 -11.65 19.17 -29.48
C GLY A 16 -10.15 19.05 -29.33
N THR A 17 -9.46 20.17 -29.11
CA THR A 17 -8.04 20.23 -28.81
C THR A 17 -7.84 19.92 -27.32
N THR A 18 -7.38 18.72 -26.98
CA THR A 18 -6.94 18.39 -25.62
C THR A 18 -5.61 19.08 -25.34
N MET A 19 -5.60 20.05 -24.43
CA MET A 19 -4.35 20.61 -23.89
C MET A 19 -3.77 19.65 -22.85
N LEU A 20 -2.63 19.05 -23.18
CA LEU A 20 -1.76 18.37 -22.22
C LEU A 20 -1.05 19.44 -21.37
N LEU A 21 -1.52 19.60 -20.12
CA LEU A 21 -0.75 20.24 -19.05
C LEU A 21 0.19 19.18 -18.47
N GLY A 22 1.34 18.98 -19.12
CA GLY A 22 2.46 18.25 -18.53
C GLY A 22 3.11 19.12 -17.46
N GLY A 23 3.05 18.66 -16.21
CA GLY A 23 3.61 19.34 -15.05
C GLY A 23 5.11 19.60 -15.19
N ALA A 24 5.52 20.79 -14.76
CA ALA A 24 6.92 21.14 -14.57
C ALA A 24 7.43 20.43 -13.31
N LEU A 25 8.41 19.53 -13.46
CA LEU A 25 9.25 19.10 -12.35
C LEU A 25 10.52 19.97 -12.36
N GLY A 26 10.66 20.75 -11.28
CA GLY A 26 11.76 21.66 -11.07
C GLY A 26 13.08 20.94 -10.87
N ALA A 27 14.11 21.43 -11.54
CA ALA A 27 15.50 21.16 -11.16
C ALA A 27 15.90 22.17 -10.08
N ALA A 28 16.08 21.70 -8.84
CA ALA A 28 16.76 22.45 -7.79
C ALA A 28 17.64 21.49 -6.95
N CYS A 29 18.95 21.70 -7.08
CA CYS A 29 20.05 21.43 -6.15
C CYS A 29 20.23 20.04 -5.52
N GLY A 30 21.39 19.42 -5.80
CA GLY A 30 21.83 18.18 -5.18
C GLY A 30 22.11 18.31 -3.68
N ASP A 31 21.38 17.54 -2.89
CA ASP A 31 21.91 16.45 -2.09
C ASP A 31 21.05 15.22 -2.43
N TRP A 32 21.68 14.10 -2.75
CA TRP A 32 21.03 12.98 -3.41
C TRP A 32 20.07 12.28 -2.46
N VAL A 33 18.81 12.21 -2.86
CA VAL A 33 17.74 11.45 -2.22
C VAL A 33 18.06 9.95 -2.36
N ASP A 34 18.12 9.21 -1.24
CA ASP A 34 18.13 7.73 -1.22
C ASP A 34 16.69 7.22 -0.97
N TYR A 35 15.73 7.79 -1.70
CA TYR A 35 14.41 7.18 -1.83
C TYR A 35 14.47 6.34 -3.11
N PRO A 36 13.96 5.09 -3.10
CA PRO A 36 13.49 4.56 -4.36
C PRO A 36 12.44 5.54 -4.90
N LEU A 37 12.56 5.97 -6.15
CA LEU A 37 11.41 6.61 -6.77
C LEU A 37 10.27 5.59 -6.73
N VAL A 38 9.17 6.00 -6.09
CA VAL A 38 7.92 5.25 -6.04
C VAL A 38 6.95 5.95 -6.98
N VAL A 39 6.47 5.24 -8.01
CA VAL A 39 5.73 5.87 -9.12
C VAL A 39 4.28 5.40 -9.22
N GLY A 40 3.86 4.41 -8.42
CA GLY A 40 2.47 4.00 -8.35
C GLY A 40 2.25 2.71 -7.57
N ARG A 41 0.97 2.38 -7.36
CA ARG A 41 0.51 1.11 -6.81
C ARG A 41 0.67 -0.02 -7.83
N CYS A 42 0.89 -1.23 -7.34
CA CYS A 42 0.89 -2.46 -8.10
C CYS A 42 0.42 -3.64 -7.25
N ASP A 43 0.09 -4.77 -7.88
CA ASP A 43 -0.17 -6.08 -7.28
C ASP A 43 1.09 -6.97 -7.48
N PRO A 44 1.89 -7.20 -6.43
CA PRO A 44 3.09 -8.05 -6.51
C PRO A 44 2.82 -9.48 -6.99
N SER A 45 1.61 -10.01 -6.80
CA SER A 45 1.20 -11.35 -7.24
C SER A 45 0.85 -11.42 -8.72
N SER A 46 0.63 -10.27 -9.35
CA SER A 46 0.32 -10.21 -10.77
C SER A 46 1.55 -10.59 -11.60
N ARG A 47 1.32 -11.38 -12.65
CA ARG A 47 2.36 -11.79 -13.61
C ARG A 47 2.51 -10.80 -14.76
N SER A 48 1.87 -9.63 -14.68
CA SER A 48 1.89 -8.63 -15.73
C SER A 48 3.21 -7.88 -15.72
N ALA A 49 4.01 -8.05 -16.78
CA ALA A 49 5.25 -7.28 -16.95
C ALA A 49 5.02 -5.77 -17.15
N ASP A 50 3.77 -5.37 -17.44
CA ASP A 50 3.40 -3.98 -17.74
C ASP A 50 2.83 -3.23 -16.52
N GLU A 51 2.77 -3.87 -15.35
CA GLU A 51 2.15 -3.26 -14.17
C GLU A 51 2.97 -2.13 -13.58
N CYS A 52 4.30 -2.26 -13.63
CA CYS A 52 5.21 -1.19 -13.29
C CYS A 52 5.87 -0.62 -14.55
N PRO A 53 6.16 0.70 -14.59
CA PRO A 53 6.92 1.28 -15.69
C PRO A 53 8.29 0.59 -15.87
N GLU A 54 8.89 0.78 -17.05
CA GLU A 54 10.24 0.27 -17.32
C GLU A 54 11.22 0.71 -16.21
N TYR A 55 12.09 -0.21 -15.75
CA TYR A 55 13.04 -0.04 -14.65
C TYR A 55 12.45 -0.01 -13.22
N PHE A 56 11.14 -0.21 -13.08
CA PHE A 56 10.50 -0.38 -11.78
C PHE A 56 10.17 -1.85 -11.52
N PHE A 57 10.26 -2.26 -10.26
CA PHE A 57 9.84 -3.56 -9.79
C PHE A 57 8.72 -3.38 -8.77
N CYS A 58 7.71 -4.26 -8.82
CA CYS A 58 6.61 -4.21 -7.87
C CYS A 58 7.02 -4.83 -6.53
N CYS A 59 7.18 -3.99 -5.50
CA CYS A 59 7.56 -4.40 -4.17
C CYS A 59 6.38 -4.33 -3.22
N SER A 60 6.09 -5.42 -2.52
CA SER A 60 5.20 -5.40 -1.35
C SER A 60 5.78 -4.47 -0.29
N ASP A 61 4.93 -3.61 0.26
CA ASP A 61 5.19 -2.70 1.37
C ASP A 61 4.69 -3.25 2.72
N ASP A 62 4.31 -4.54 2.75
CA ASP A 62 3.77 -5.20 3.93
C ASP A 62 4.87 -5.88 4.77
N PRO A 63 4.99 -5.53 6.06
CA PRO A 63 6.00 -6.06 6.98
C PRO A 63 5.58 -7.33 7.74
N ALA A 64 4.42 -7.90 7.44
CA ALA A 64 3.87 -9.03 8.17
C ALA A 64 4.81 -10.24 8.13
N ALA A 65 4.99 -10.85 9.30
CA ALA A 65 5.81 -12.03 9.49
C ALA A 65 5.17 -12.97 10.52
N LEU A 66 5.38 -14.26 10.34
CA LEU A 66 4.79 -15.32 11.16
C LEU A 66 5.70 -15.73 12.30
N GLY A 67 5.13 -15.94 13.49
CA GLY A 67 5.93 -16.04 14.71
C GLY A 67 6.42 -14.68 15.21
N GLY A 68 5.80 -13.60 14.73
CA GLY A 68 6.11 -12.23 15.10
C GLY A 68 7.32 -11.66 14.36
N ASP A 69 8.05 -10.82 15.07
CA ASP A 69 9.00 -9.85 14.55
C ASP A 69 10.28 -10.43 13.90
N GLU A 70 10.74 -11.58 14.35
CA GLU A 70 11.84 -12.34 13.70
C GLU A 70 11.29 -13.48 12.83
N GLY A 71 10.00 -13.40 12.54
CA GLY A 71 9.23 -14.41 11.87
C GLY A 71 9.59 -14.61 10.41
N GLU A 72 8.95 -15.62 9.81
CA GLU A 72 9.04 -15.81 8.38
C GLU A 72 8.16 -14.77 7.68
N PRO A 73 8.70 -13.89 6.81
CA PRO A 73 7.90 -12.87 6.13
C PRO A 73 6.75 -13.50 5.35
N LEU A 74 5.60 -12.85 5.33
CA LEU A 74 4.42 -13.32 4.60
C LEU A 74 4.42 -12.82 3.15
N PHE A 75 4.80 -11.56 2.95
CA PHE A 75 4.63 -10.85 1.67
C PHE A 75 5.88 -10.13 1.20
N SER A 76 7.01 -10.27 1.87
CA SER A 76 8.28 -9.69 1.43
C SER A 76 9.29 -10.77 1.02
N ARG A 77 10.48 -10.36 0.59
CA ARG A 77 11.57 -11.26 0.16
C ARG A 77 11.15 -12.21 -0.97
N GLU A 78 11.47 -13.50 -0.84
CA GLU A 78 11.09 -14.56 -1.79
C GLU A 78 9.57 -14.81 -1.86
N ARG A 79 8.77 -14.11 -1.04
CA ARG A 79 7.31 -14.20 -0.99
C ARG A 79 6.61 -12.93 -1.44
N ASN A 80 7.36 -12.01 -2.06
CA ASN A 80 6.80 -10.79 -2.66
C ASN A 80 5.60 -11.08 -3.55
N ASP A 81 5.63 -12.18 -4.31
CA ASP A 81 4.55 -12.62 -5.21
C ASP A 81 3.27 -13.11 -4.53
N ARG A 82 3.18 -13.06 -3.19
CA ARG A 82 1.98 -13.42 -2.43
C ARG A 82 1.15 -12.21 -2.01
N GLY A 83 1.73 -11.02 -2.06
CA GLY A 83 1.04 -9.78 -1.68
C GLY A 83 0.11 -9.30 -2.79
N ARG A 84 -1.00 -8.67 -2.42
CA ARG A 84 -1.94 -8.06 -3.39
C ARG A 84 -1.77 -6.56 -3.57
N PHE A 85 -0.93 -5.93 -2.73
CA PHE A 85 -0.64 -4.52 -2.82
C PHE A 85 0.85 -4.28 -2.69
N GLY A 86 1.33 -3.26 -3.35
CA GLY A 86 2.72 -2.87 -3.30
C GLY A 86 2.92 -1.59 -4.07
N MET A 87 4.18 -1.25 -4.24
CA MET A 87 4.63 -0.05 -4.92
C MET A 87 5.60 -0.40 -6.04
N CYS A 88 5.45 0.28 -7.17
CA CYS A 88 6.45 0.28 -8.22
C CYS A 88 7.66 1.08 -7.74
N VAL A 89 8.75 0.38 -7.44
CA VAL A 89 10.00 0.89 -6.87
C VAL A 89 11.09 0.85 -7.94
N ARG A 90 11.83 1.94 -8.11
CA ARG A 90 13.08 1.93 -8.90
C ARG A 90 14.21 1.30 -8.09
N THR A 91 14.45 0.01 -8.29
CA THR A 91 15.37 -0.78 -7.46
C THR A 91 16.84 -0.43 -7.70
N ASP A 92 17.20 0.17 -8.84
CA ASP A 92 18.55 0.62 -9.16
C ASP A 92 18.98 1.89 -8.38
N GLU A 93 18.01 2.58 -7.76
CA GLU A 93 18.24 3.74 -6.89
C GLU A 93 18.45 3.37 -5.43
N LEU A 94 18.22 2.12 -5.05
CA LEU A 94 18.52 1.64 -3.72
C LEU A 94 20.04 1.48 -3.59
N ARG A 95 20.73 2.59 -3.33
CA ARG A 95 22.19 2.66 -3.24
C ARG A 95 22.76 1.97 -2.00
N SER A 96 21.90 1.70 -1.02
CA SER A 96 22.25 1.05 0.23
C SER A 96 21.65 -0.36 0.27
N GLU A 97 22.50 -1.38 0.26
CA GLU A 97 22.10 -2.77 0.57
C GLU A 97 21.40 -2.87 1.94
N ALA A 98 21.65 -1.92 2.86
CA ALA A 98 20.99 -1.86 4.15
C ALA A 98 19.51 -1.44 4.10
N LEU A 99 19.00 -1.07 2.92
CA LEU A 99 17.58 -0.76 2.71
C LEU A 99 16.93 -1.71 1.72
N ALA A 100 17.62 -2.77 1.28
CA ALA A 100 17.10 -3.67 0.25
C ALA A 100 17.03 -5.12 0.72
N GLU A 101 15.87 -5.76 0.54
CA GLU A 101 15.70 -7.20 0.64
C GLU A 101 15.66 -7.83 -0.76
N PRO A 102 16.14 -9.07 -0.99
CA PRO A 102 15.97 -9.76 -2.27
C PRO A 102 14.51 -9.71 -2.73
N PRO A 103 14.18 -9.36 -4.00
CA PRO A 103 15.06 -9.23 -5.16
C PRO A 103 15.70 -7.85 -5.37
N GLY A 104 15.70 -6.99 -4.36
CA GLY A 104 16.11 -5.58 -4.42
C GLY A 104 14.97 -4.63 -4.06
N CYS A 105 14.01 -5.07 -3.24
CA CYS A 105 12.91 -4.25 -2.76
C CYS A 105 13.29 -3.49 -1.50
N PRO A 106 12.72 -2.32 -1.21
CA PRO A 106 12.96 -1.65 0.05
C PRO A 106 12.50 -2.52 1.22
N ILE A 107 13.14 -2.41 2.38
CA ILE A 107 12.70 -3.15 3.58
C ILE A 107 11.31 -2.65 3.98
N PRO A 108 10.28 -3.51 3.98
CA PRO A 108 8.95 -3.12 4.45
C PRO A 108 8.95 -2.96 5.97
N CYS A 109 8.15 -2.03 6.46
CA CYS A 109 8.06 -1.73 7.89
C CYS A 109 6.66 -1.24 8.27
N ASN A 110 6.32 -1.33 9.55
CA ASN A 110 5.05 -0.80 10.05
C ASN A 110 5.30 0.56 10.75
N PRO A 111 4.74 1.67 10.24
CA PRO A 111 4.94 3.00 10.82
C PRO A 111 4.30 3.16 12.21
N ARG A 112 3.44 2.21 12.62
CA ARG A 112 2.82 2.16 13.96
C ARG A 112 3.62 1.35 14.98
N TRP A 113 4.73 0.72 14.58
CA TRP A 113 5.61 0.07 15.54
C TRP A 113 6.24 1.09 16.50
N GLU A 114 6.63 0.61 17.69
CA GLU A 114 7.40 1.40 18.63
C GLU A 114 8.72 1.87 17.98
N PRO A 115 9.23 3.08 18.31
CA PRO A 115 10.44 3.61 17.69
C PRO A 115 11.66 2.69 17.77
N SER A 116 11.82 1.94 18.88
CA SER A 116 12.91 0.98 19.02
C SER A 116 12.83 -0.17 18.02
N ARG A 117 11.61 -0.57 17.64
CA ARG A 117 11.38 -1.63 16.66
C ARG A 117 11.62 -1.12 15.24
N ILE A 118 11.21 0.11 14.95
CA ILE A 118 11.55 0.78 13.68
C ILE A 118 13.07 0.87 13.54
N GLU A 119 13.79 1.30 14.57
CA GLU A 119 15.26 1.36 14.54
C GLU A 119 15.91 -0.02 14.35
N GLU A 120 15.34 -1.06 14.95
CA GLU A 120 15.82 -2.45 14.79
C GLU A 120 15.67 -2.93 13.34
N VAL A 121 14.50 -2.71 12.72
CA VAL A 121 14.18 -3.20 11.36
C VAL A 121 14.79 -2.31 10.28
N CYS A 122 14.61 -1.01 10.38
CA CYS A 122 15.08 -0.05 9.39
C CYS A 122 16.55 0.34 9.59
N GLY A 123 17.10 0.13 10.77
CA GLY A 123 18.44 0.58 11.15
C GLY A 123 18.45 2.03 11.67
N ALA A 124 19.55 2.38 12.33
CA ALA A 124 19.74 3.72 12.87
C ALA A 124 19.67 4.81 11.79
N SER A 125 19.05 5.93 12.13
CA SER A 125 18.87 7.10 11.24
C SER A 125 18.02 6.84 10.00
N LYS A 126 17.16 5.82 10.04
CA LYS A 126 16.11 5.58 9.05
C LYS A 126 14.74 5.76 9.69
N GLU A 127 13.75 6.04 8.86
CA GLU A 127 12.36 6.21 9.29
C GLU A 127 11.48 5.20 8.59
N CYS A 128 10.44 4.72 9.27
CA CYS A 128 9.41 3.91 8.64
C CYS A 128 8.30 4.83 8.14
N CYS A 129 8.17 4.95 6.82
CA CYS A 129 7.21 5.86 6.24
C CYS A 129 6.08 5.11 5.57
N GLN A 130 4.85 5.50 5.93
CA GLN A 130 3.63 4.98 5.35
C GLN A 130 3.61 5.21 3.83
N THR A 131 3.34 4.15 3.09
CA THR A 131 3.26 4.16 1.62
C THR A 131 1.83 4.28 1.12
N VAL A 132 0.84 4.17 2.02
CA VAL A 132 -0.59 4.15 1.70
C VAL A 132 -1.33 5.29 2.37
N GLU A 133 -1.89 6.22 1.60
CA GLU A 133 -2.83 7.20 2.15
C GLU A 133 -4.10 6.48 2.63
N LEU A 134 -4.62 6.89 3.78
CA LEU A 134 -5.87 6.35 4.31
C LEU A 134 -7.08 6.97 3.62
N HIS A 135 -8.03 6.13 3.28
CA HIS A 135 -9.33 6.53 2.77
C HIS A 135 -10.45 6.14 3.75
N GLU A 136 -11.67 6.60 3.51
CA GLU A 136 -12.82 6.35 4.40
C GLU A 136 -13.11 4.85 4.59
N ASP A 137 -12.78 4.01 3.59
CA ASP A 137 -12.92 2.55 3.62
C ASP A 137 -11.81 1.83 4.41
N ASP A 138 -10.76 2.56 4.81
CA ASP A 138 -9.75 2.09 5.77
C ASP A 138 -10.17 2.29 7.22
N CYS A 139 -11.27 3.00 7.46
CA CYS A 139 -11.66 3.42 8.80
C CYS A 139 -12.71 2.48 9.41
N VAL A 140 -12.47 2.09 10.66
CA VAL A 140 -13.38 1.28 11.48
C VAL A 140 -13.73 2.04 12.75
N PHE A 141 -15.00 2.02 13.12
CA PHE A 141 -15.46 2.62 14.36
C PHE A 141 -15.12 1.71 15.53
N ASP A 142 -14.27 2.19 16.44
CA ASP A 142 -13.92 1.49 17.66
C ASP A 142 -14.90 1.86 18.77
N ASP A 143 -15.83 0.97 19.11
CA ASP A 143 -16.83 1.20 20.16
C ASP A 143 -16.21 1.40 21.55
N ALA A 144 -15.01 0.85 21.81
CA ALA A 144 -14.34 1.01 23.09
C ALA A 144 -13.71 2.40 23.23
N GLU A 145 -13.20 2.95 22.13
CA GLU A 145 -12.64 4.31 22.09
C GLU A 145 -13.68 5.39 21.75
N GLY A 146 -14.83 4.99 21.20
CA GLY A 146 -15.90 5.89 20.75
C GLY A 146 -15.50 6.78 19.59
N ARG A 147 -14.60 6.30 18.70
CA ARG A 147 -14.06 7.05 17.56
C ARG A 147 -13.71 6.15 16.38
N TRP A 148 -13.63 6.74 15.19
CA TRP A 148 -13.06 6.11 14.01
C TRP A 148 -11.54 6.03 14.13
N ARG A 149 -10.98 4.90 13.72
CA ARG A 149 -9.53 4.65 13.61
C ARG A 149 -9.27 3.87 12.33
N ALA A 150 -8.04 3.86 11.85
CA ALA A 150 -7.70 2.95 10.76
C ALA A 150 -7.83 1.48 11.23
N ALA A 151 -8.26 0.62 10.32
CA ALA A 151 -8.28 -0.82 10.49
C ALA A 151 -6.89 -1.35 10.83
N ASP A 152 -6.83 -2.45 11.57
CA ASP A 152 -5.63 -3.21 11.87
C ASP A 152 -5.95 -4.72 11.84
N ALA A 153 -4.98 -5.56 12.20
CA ALA A 153 -5.13 -7.01 12.14
C ALA A 153 -6.31 -7.58 12.98
N ARG A 154 -6.83 -6.83 13.98
CA ARG A 154 -8.01 -7.26 14.77
C ARG A 154 -9.24 -7.39 13.87
N GLU A 155 -9.37 -6.50 12.91
CA GLU A 155 -10.48 -6.49 11.97
C GLU A 155 -10.46 -7.71 11.04
N ALA A 156 -9.27 -8.11 10.57
CA ALA A 156 -9.11 -9.30 9.75
C ALA A 156 -9.50 -10.57 10.52
N LEU A 157 -9.09 -10.68 11.79
CA LEU A 157 -9.46 -11.80 12.66
C LEU A 157 -10.95 -11.82 13.01
N GLY A 158 -11.53 -10.68 13.41
CA GLY A 158 -12.96 -10.60 13.77
C GLY A 158 -13.88 -11.03 12.61
N SER A 159 -13.43 -10.83 11.38
CA SER A 159 -14.14 -11.24 10.16
C SER A 159 -14.19 -12.76 9.98
N LEU A 160 -13.20 -13.50 10.48
CA LEU A 160 -13.25 -14.96 10.51
C LEU A 160 -14.31 -15.48 11.48
N ASP A 161 -14.54 -14.76 12.58
CA ASP A 161 -15.41 -15.17 13.67
C ASP A 161 -16.88 -14.74 13.44
N GLY A 162 -17.17 -14.12 12.29
CA GLY A 162 -18.52 -13.69 11.91
C GLY A 162 -19.01 -12.47 12.70
N GLU A 163 -18.09 -11.73 13.32
CA GLU A 163 -18.39 -10.47 13.98
C GLU A 163 -18.75 -9.38 12.94
N HIS A 164 -19.15 -8.19 13.40
CA HIS A 164 -19.24 -6.99 12.55
C HIS A 164 -17.85 -6.49 12.10
N GLY A 165 -16.90 -7.41 11.95
CA GLY A 165 -15.56 -7.18 11.46
C GLY A 165 -15.57 -6.67 10.03
N TRP A 166 -14.43 -6.15 9.64
CA TRP A 166 -14.16 -5.61 8.33
C TRP A 166 -14.51 -6.60 7.22
N ASN A 167 -15.48 -6.25 6.39
CA ASN A 167 -15.86 -7.12 5.28
C ASN A 167 -14.72 -7.15 4.25
N PRO A 168 -14.05 -8.29 4.00
CA PRO A 168 -13.06 -8.40 2.93
C PRO A 168 -13.79 -8.16 1.61
N THR A 169 -13.67 -6.94 1.11
CA THR A 169 -14.12 -6.58 -0.23
C THR A 169 -12.91 -6.60 -1.15
N PRO A 170 -13.07 -6.63 -2.47
CA PRO A 170 -11.96 -6.45 -3.41
C PRO A 170 -11.18 -5.13 -3.23
N HIS A 171 -11.65 -4.24 -2.35
CA HIS A 171 -11.04 -2.96 -1.98
C HIS A 171 -10.57 -2.92 -0.53
N SER A 172 -10.64 -4.04 0.21
CA SER A 172 -10.09 -4.11 1.57
C SER A 172 -8.57 -3.96 1.51
N THR A 173 -8.01 -3.09 2.34
CA THR A 173 -6.60 -2.71 2.29
C THR A 173 -5.64 -3.64 3.03
N HIS A 174 -6.10 -4.81 3.50
CA HIS A 174 -5.14 -5.82 3.97
C HIS A 174 -4.47 -6.51 2.82
N GLN A 175 -3.27 -7.01 3.07
CA GLN A 175 -2.40 -7.56 2.04
C GLN A 175 -2.88 -8.85 1.35
N ASP A 176 -3.89 -9.52 1.93
CA ASP A 176 -4.45 -10.78 1.44
C ASP A 176 -6.01 -10.75 1.46
N PRO A 177 -6.66 -9.90 0.65
CA PRO A 177 -8.11 -9.66 0.67
C PRO A 177 -8.96 -10.94 0.56
N ASP A 178 -8.49 -11.91 -0.22
CA ASP A 178 -9.21 -13.18 -0.47
C ASP A 178 -8.79 -14.31 0.49
N LEU A 179 -7.85 -14.02 1.40
CA LEU A 179 -7.22 -14.95 2.35
C LEU A 179 -6.50 -16.13 1.68
N GLU A 180 -6.14 -15.99 0.39
CA GLU A 180 -5.52 -17.03 -0.42
C GLU A 180 -4.08 -17.29 0.02
N ALA A 181 -3.33 -16.24 0.34
CA ALA A 181 -1.94 -16.39 0.81
C ALA A 181 -1.89 -17.06 2.18
N CYS A 182 -2.78 -16.69 3.10
CA CYS A 182 -2.90 -17.33 4.41
C CYS A 182 -3.41 -18.77 4.31
N GLU A 183 -4.34 -19.07 3.41
CA GLU A 183 -4.76 -20.45 3.14
C GLU A 183 -3.59 -21.29 2.60
N ALA A 184 -2.85 -20.77 1.63
CA ALA A 184 -1.67 -21.44 1.10
C ALA A 184 -0.62 -21.68 2.18
N PHE A 185 -0.38 -20.69 3.05
CA PHE A 185 0.54 -20.82 4.18
C PHE A 185 0.10 -21.88 5.19
N ALA A 186 -1.20 -22.02 5.40
CA ALA A 186 -1.82 -23.03 6.25
C ALA A 186 -1.90 -24.43 5.60
N GLY A 187 -1.34 -24.61 4.40
CA GLY A 187 -1.41 -25.89 3.68
C GLY A 187 -2.81 -26.23 3.17
N GLY A 188 -3.65 -25.21 2.93
CA GLY A 188 -5.03 -25.36 2.47
C GLY A 188 -6.07 -25.55 3.57
N ASP A 189 -5.67 -25.48 4.85
CA ASP A 189 -6.57 -25.67 5.99
C ASP A 189 -6.94 -24.34 6.65
N ARG A 190 -8.04 -23.73 6.17
CA ARG A 190 -8.64 -22.52 6.76
C ARG A 190 -9.15 -22.70 8.20
N GLY A 191 -9.28 -23.94 8.68
CA GLY A 191 -9.68 -24.24 10.07
C GLY A 191 -8.50 -24.33 11.05
N SER A 192 -7.26 -24.27 10.56
CA SER A 192 -6.07 -24.48 11.39
C SER A 192 -5.67 -23.24 12.21
N ASP A 193 -5.00 -23.46 13.33
CA ASP A 193 -4.37 -22.37 14.11
C ASP A 193 -3.37 -21.58 13.28
N ARG A 194 -2.69 -22.23 12.33
CA ARG A 194 -1.72 -21.61 11.42
C ARG A 194 -2.38 -20.63 10.44
N PHE A 195 -3.58 -20.94 9.97
CA PHE A 195 -4.38 -20.02 9.16
C PHE A 195 -4.76 -18.78 9.99
N ARG A 196 -5.31 -18.99 11.19
CA ARG A 196 -5.70 -17.90 12.09
C ARG A 196 -4.50 -17.05 12.51
N GLU A 197 -3.35 -17.66 12.78
CA GLU A 197 -2.09 -16.97 13.05
C GLU A 197 -1.71 -16.06 11.88
N CYS A 198 -1.72 -16.58 10.65
CA CYS A 198 -1.45 -15.76 9.46
C CYS A 198 -2.41 -14.58 9.34
N VAL A 199 -3.71 -14.81 9.51
CA VAL A 199 -4.72 -13.74 9.42
C VAL A 199 -4.50 -12.68 10.50
N GLY A 200 -4.11 -13.08 11.71
CA GLY A 200 -3.77 -12.18 12.81
C GLY A 200 -2.51 -11.36 12.62
N HIS A 201 -1.73 -11.63 11.58
CA HIS A 201 -0.55 -10.86 11.20
C HIS A 201 -0.75 -10.02 9.94
N LEU A 202 -1.90 -10.11 9.26
CA LEU A 202 -2.17 -9.29 8.08
C LEU A 202 -2.16 -7.81 8.45
N THR A 203 -1.33 -7.03 7.76
CA THR A 203 -1.32 -5.58 7.96
C THR A 203 -2.30 -4.88 7.03
N THR A 204 -2.70 -3.66 7.38
CA THR A 204 -3.62 -2.80 6.62
C THR A 204 -2.90 -1.60 6.01
N ALA A 205 -3.62 -0.71 5.31
CA ALA A 205 -3.05 0.53 4.77
C ALA A 205 -2.21 1.33 5.78
N ALA A 206 -2.67 1.44 7.03
CA ALA A 206 -2.00 2.24 8.06
C ALA A 206 -0.75 1.57 8.65
N GLU A 207 -0.50 0.32 8.30
CA GLU A 207 0.56 -0.51 8.85
C GLU A 207 1.60 -0.91 7.79
N ARG A 208 1.44 -0.42 6.55
CA ARG A 208 2.34 -0.67 5.42
C ARG A 208 3.20 0.54 5.14
N GLY A 209 4.47 0.26 4.86
CA GLY A 209 5.47 1.29 4.67
C GLY A 209 6.80 0.72 4.24
N PHE A 210 7.74 1.62 3.94
CA PHE A 210 9.12 1.28 3.68
C PHE A 210 10.07 2.03 4.61
N CYS A 211 11.17 1.37 4.94
CA CYS A 211 12.30 2.00 5.58
C CYS A 211 12.95 3.00 4.62
N MET A 212 13.00 4.27 5.02
CA MET A 212 13.48 5.38 4.20
C MET A 212 14.65 6.11 4.86
N ALA A 213 15.58 6.57 4.04
CA ALA A 213 16.68 7.44 4.46
C ALA A 213 16.30 8.90 4.23
N LEU A 214 15.72 9.55 5.24
CA LEU A 214 15.30 10.94 5.09
C LEU A 214 16.50 11.89 5.16
N GLY A 215 16.61 12.75 4.16
CA GLY A 215 17.54 13.87 4.13
C GLY A 215 17.06 15.05 4.98
N SER A 216 17.93 16.04 5.18
CA SER A 216 17.58 17.25 5.94
C SER A 216 16.39 17.98 5.31
N GLY A 217 15.32 18.16 6.08
CA GLY A 217 14.10 18.85 5.64
C GLY A 217 13.14 18.00 4.81
N GLN A 218 13.38 16.68 4.74
CA GLN A 218 12.43 15.70 4.22
C GLN A 218 11.62 15.10 5.37
N GLN A 219 10.44 14.58 5.05
CA GLN A 219 9.50 13.97 5.99
C GLN A 219 8.72 12.87 5.29
N CYS A 220 8.10 11.97 6.06
CA CYS A 220 7.25 10.94 5.48
C CYS A 220 6.02 11.59 4.82
N PRO A 221 5.44 10.98 3.75
CA PRO A 221 4.24 11.52 3.11
C PRO A 221 3.06 11.74 4.07
N ALA A 222 2.84 10.83 5.02
CA ALA A 222 1.78 10.94 6.03
C ALA A 222 2.05 12.03 7.09
N GLU A 223 3.25 12.61 7.12
CA GLU A 223 3.59 13.73 8.00
C GLU A 223 3.43 15.09 7.30
N ASP A 224 3.17 15.10 5.98
CA ASP A 224 2.94 16.33 5.22
C ASP A 224 1.81 17.15 5.86
N PRO A 225 1.99 18.46 6.14
CA PRO A 225 0.92 19.29 6.69
C PRO A 225 -0.35 19.35 5.83
N GLU A 226 -0.25 19.01 4.54
CA GLU A 226 -1.39 18.90 3.63
C GLU A 226 -2.02 17.49 3.62
N TYR A 227 -1.36 16.48 4.23
CA TYR A 227 -1.93 15.16 4.41
C TYR A 227 -3.10 15.24 5.40
N VAL A 228 -4.21 14.62 5.02
CA VAL A 228 -5.43 14.58 5.82
C VAL A 228 -5.76 13.12 6.10
N ASP A 229 -5.67 12.73 7.36
CA ASP A 229 -6.07 11.39 7.79
C ASP A 229 -7.60 11.26 7.70
N ALA A 230 -8.08 10.40 6.78
CA ALA A 230 -9.51 10.21 6.56
C ALA A 230 -10.26 9.77 7.83
N CYS A 231 -9.63 8.97 8.70
CA CYS A 231 -10.25 8.49 9.93
C CYS A 231 -10.34 9.60 10.96
N GLU A 232 -9.36 10.52 11.01
CA GLU A 232 -9.46 11.74 11.83
C GLU A 232 -10.58 12.66 11.35
N VAL A 233 -10.71 12.87 10.03
CA VAL A 233 -11.81 13.66 9.46
C VAL A 233 -13.18 13.10 9.83
N MET A 234 -13.33 11.78 9.87
CA MET A 234 -14.58 11.13 10.26
C MET A 234 -14.96 11.33 11.74
N ASN A 235 -14.03 11.80 12.58
CA ASN A 235 -14.27 12.09 13.99
C ASN A 235 -14.71 13.54 14.27
N GLU A 236 -14.66 14.43 13.26
CA GLU A 236 -15.07 15.84 13.37
C GLU A 236 -16.59 16.04 13.18
#